data_AF-T1BQS7-F1
#
_entry.id   AF-T1BQS7-F1
#
_cell.length_a   1.000
_cell.length_b   1.000
_cell.length_c   1.000
_cell.angle_alpha   90.00
_cell.angle_beta   90.00
_cell.angle_gamma   90.00
#
_symmetry.space_group_name_H-M   'P 1'
#
loop_
_entity.id
_entity.type
_entity.pdbx_description
1 polymer ?
#
loop_
_entity_poly.entity_id
_entity_poly.type
_entity_poly.pdbx_seq_one_letter_code
_entity_poly.pdbx_strand_id
1 'polypeptide(L)'
;MIRGRPIEDLTTQGFHYITAITKPQIESLLARGVLTMSLFDQELAEVLPDDGPRYIMRRNPIRAMEMGTSRQEKLHAVQRQVDRQNKYLQEHPKARVHVAVGKITALCRKRRLDAWVQVTAQERVLTLTVDQSALAEQQKLDGCYVLKTDL
;
A
#
# COMPACT_ATOMS: atom_id res chain seq x y z
N MET A 1 15.80 9.61 1.62
CA MET A 1 14.87 10.18 2.62
C MET A 1 15.58 10.19 3.96
N ILE A 2 15.81 11.37 4.51
CA ILE A 2 16.44 11.54 5.84
C ILE A 2 15.33 11.59 6.90
N ARG A 3 15.56 11.05 8.11
CA ARG A 3 14.55 10.97 9.18
C ARG A 3 15.22 10.95 10.55
N GLY A 4 14.59 11.57 11.55
CA GLY A 4 15.06 11.54 12.94
C GLY A 4 16.38 12.29 13.12
N ARG A 5 17.35 11.67 13.80
CA ARG A 5 18.63 12.27 14.19
C ARG A 5 19.37 13.06 13.08
N PRO A 6 19.51 12.56 11.84
CA PRO A 6 20.08 13.37 10.75
C PRO A 6 19.38 14.71 10.48
N ILE A 7 18.07 14.82 10.70
CA ILE A 7 17.35 16.10 10.57
C ILE A 7 17.74 17.03 11.71
N GLU A 8 17.78 16.51 12.95
CA GLU A 8 18.18 17.27 14.14
C GLU A 8 19.61 17.79 14.02
N ASP A 9 20.53 16.96 13.52
CA ASP A 9 21.93 17.32 13.29
C ASP A 9 22.06 18.45 12.25
N LEU A 10 21.30 18.38 11.15
CA LEU A 10 21.26 19.43 10.13
C LEU A 10 20.76 20.75 10.70
N THR A 11 19.63 20.74 11.40
CA THR A 11 19.06 21.94 12.02
C THR A 11 20.02 22.53 13.06
N THR A 12 20.70 21.69 13.85
CA THR A 12 21.71 22.13 14.83
C THR A 12 22.92 22.81 14.16
N GLN A 13 23.30 22.35 12.97
CA GLN A 13 24.37 22.95 12.17
C GLN A 13 23.91 24.17 11.34
N GLY A 14 22.65 24.60 11.47
CA GLY A 14 22.10 25.74 10.73
C GLY A 14 21.71 25.41 9.29
N PHE A 15 21.58 24.13 8.93
CA PHE A 15 21.08 23.71 7.62
C PHE A 15 19.57 23.46 7.65
N HIS A 16 18.93 23.80 6.53
CA HIS A 16 17.53 23.47 6.24
C HIS A 16 17.40 22.12 5.55
N TYR A 17 16.20 21.53 5.61
CA TYR A 17 15.91 20.25 4.97
C TYR A 17 14.64 20.27 4.13
N ILE A 18 14.68 19.51 3.04
CA ILE A 18 13.48 19.09 2.31
C ILE A 18 13.56 17.57 2.17
N THR A 19 12.58 16.84 2.68
CA THR A 19 12.58 15.38 2.61
C THR A 19 11.19 14.81 2.39
N ALA A 20 11.08 13.75 1.61
CA ALA A 20 9.81 13.03 1.47
C ALA A 20 9.45 12.32 2.79
N ILE A 21 8.17 12.02 3.02
CA ILE A 21 7.73 11.15 4.12
C ILE A 21 7.12 9.85 3.58
N THR A 22 7.06 8.82 4.42
CA THR A 22 6.54 7.50 4.01
C THR A 22 5.01 7.46 4.03
N LYS A 23 4.42 6.50 3.31
CA LYS A 23 2.97 6.25 3.34
C LYS A 23 2.42 6.09 4.77
N PRO A 24 3.02 5.30 5.68
CA PRO A 24 2.58 5.25 7.08
C PRO A 24 2.63 6.59 7.82
N GLN A 25 3.61 7.45 7.50
CA GLN A 25 3.66 8.80 8.08
C GLN A 25 2.54 9.68 7.52
N ILE A 26 2.21 9.57 6.23
CA ILE A 26 1.08 10.26 5.61
C ILE A 26 -0.24 9.78 6.26
N GLU A 27 -0.43 8.48 6.41
CA GLU A 27 -1.59 7.88 7.09
C GLU A 27 -1.74 8.40 8.53
N SER A 28 -0.64 8.50 9.28
CA SER A 28 -0.65 9.07 10.63
C SER A 28 -1.05 10.55 10.64
N LEU A 29 -0.58 11.35 9.69
CA LEU A 29 -0.95 12.76 9.59
C LEU A 29 -2.41 12.96 9.18
N LEU A 30 -2.94 12.10 8.29
CA LEU A 30 -4.36 12.06 7.95
C LEU A 30 -5.21 11.69 9.17
N ALA A 31 -4.81 10.67 9.92
CA ALA A 31 -5.52 10.23 11.14
C ALA A 31 -5.53 11.31 12.24
N ARG A 32 -4.48 12.14 12.31
CA ARG A 32 -4.39 13.28 13.23
C ARG A 32 -5.12 14.54 12.74
N GLY A 33 -5.64 14.53 11.50
CA GLY A 33 -6.28 15.71 10.89
C GLY A 33 -5.31 16.81 10.47
N VAL A 34 -4.00 16.57 10.49
CA VAL A 34 -2.99 17.53 10.00
C VAL A 34 -3.07 17.65 8.48
N LEU A 35 -3.31 16.52 7.80
CA LEU A 35 -3.57 16.47 6.37
C LEU A 35 -5.03 16.03 6.14
N THR A 36 -5.59 16.41 4.99
CA THR A 36 -6.89 15.93 4.51
C THR A 36 -6.74 15.38 3.10
N MET A 37 -7.49 14.32 2.76
CA MET A 37 -7.42 13.69 1.44
C MET A 37 -7.74 14.65 0.28
N SER A 38 -8.62 15.63 0.49
CA SER A 38 -8.98 16.64 -0.51
C SER A 38 -7.80 17.53 -0.95
N LEU A 39 -6.73 17.60 -0.16
CA LEU A 39 -5.51 18.32 -0.54
C LEU A 39 -4.78 17.62 -1.70
N PHE A 40 -4.95 16.30 -1.85
CA PHE A 40 -4.33 15.53 -2.94
C PHE A 40 -5.09 15.65 -4.28
N ASP A 41 -6.28 16.25 -4.29
CA ASP A 41 -7.05 16.50 -5.51
C ASP A 41 -6.56 17.78 -6.24
N GLN A 42 -5.76 18.60 -5.57
CA GLN A 42 -5.12 19.78 -6.16
C GLN A 42 -3.85 19.41 -6.91
N GLU A 43 -3.44 20.23 -7.88
CA GLU A 43 -2.19 20.01 -8.61
C GLU A 43 -0.95 20.06 -7.68
N LEU A 44 -0.99 20.96 -6.70
CA LEU A 44 -0.01 21.10 -5.63
C LEU A 44 -0.71 21.71 -4.43
N ALA A 45 -0.58 21.10 -3.26
CA ALA A 45 -1.13 21.63 -2.01
C ALA A 45 -0.05 21.74 -0.94
N GLU A 46 -0.28 22.65 -0.01
CA GLU A 46 0.61 22.95 1.10
C GLU A 46 -0.17 23.06 2.40
N VAL A 47 0.44 22.60 3.49
CA VAL A 47 -0.03 22.84 4.85
C VAL A 47 1.12 23.33 5.70
N LEU A 48 0.90 24.45 6.39
CA LEU A 48 1.81 25.00 7.40
C LEU A 48 1.10 24.93 8.76
N PRO A 49 1.37 23.92 9.59
CA PRO A 49 0.81 23.83 10.94
C PRO A 49 1.34 24.96 11.85
N ASP A 50 0.57 25.34 12.86
CA ASP A 50 1.01 26.33 13.88
C ASP A 50 2.27 25.88 14.63
N ASP A 51 2.41 24.57 14.84
CA ASP A 51 3.62 23.94 15.39
C ASP A 51 4.05 22.78 14.48
N GLY A 52 5.27 22.89 13.96
CA GLY A 52 5.91 21.85 13.17
C GLY A 52 6.32 22.28 11.75
N PRO A 53 6.74 21.31 10.93
CA PRO A 53 7.26 21.57 9.59
C PRO A 53 6.14 21.84 8.59
N ARG A 54 6.47 22.54 7.52
CA ARG A 54 5.64 22.68 6.33
C ARG A 54 5.56 21.35 5.57
N TYR A 55 4.37 21.04 5.08
CA TYR A 55 4.10 19.86 4.24
C TYR A 55 3.67 20.29 2.85
N ILE A 56 4.33 19.75 1.82
CA ILE A 56 3.99 19.98 0.42
C ILE A 56 3.56 18.65 -0.18
N MET A 57 2.39 18.58 -0.81
CA MET A 57 1.79 17.33 -1.27
C MET A 57 1.20 17.43 -2.65
N ARG A 58 1.21 16.29 -3.35
CA ARG A 58 0.60 16.13 -4.68
C ARG A 58 0.27 14.67 -4.93
N ARG A 59 -0.73 14.44 -5.78
CA ARG A 59 -1.01 13.13 -6.38
C ARG A 59 -0.53 13.09 -7.82
N ASN A 60 0.33 12.13 -8.14
CA ASN A 60 0.74 11.88 -9.52
C ASN A 60 -0.22 10.86 -10.17
N PRO A 61 -1.04 11.27 -11.17
CA PRO A 61 -2.02 10.38 -11.78
C PRO A 61 -1.38 9.22 -12.55
N ILE A 62 -0.23 9.43 -13.19
CA ILE A 62 0.51 8.38 -13.90
C ILE A 62 0.98 7.32 -12.91
N ARG A 63 1.56 7.75 -11.78
CA ARG A 63 1.99 6.82 -10.72
C ARG A 63 0.80 6.07 -10.11
N ALA A 64 -0.34 6.74 -9.93
CA ALA A 64 -1.55 6.07 -9.45
C ALA A 64 -2.01 4.96 -10.41
N MET A 65 -2.02 5.23 -11.72
CA MET A 65 -2.34 4.22 -12.75
C MET A 65 -1.35 3.05 -12.75
N GLU A 66 -0.04 3.32 -12.73
CA GLU A 66 1.00 2.27 -12.69
C GLU A 66 0.87 1.38 -11.44
N MET A 67 0.57 1.96 -10.28
CA MET A 67 0.32 1.22 -9.05
C MET A 67 -0.91 0.30 -9.19
N GLY A 68 -1.98 0.81 -9.81
CA GLY A 68 -3.16 0.03 -10.17
C GLY A 68 -2.83 -1.17 -11.06
N THR A 69 -2.09 -0.95 -12.15
CA THR A 69 -1.66 -2.01 -13.07
C THR A 69 -0.81 -3.06 -12.35
N SER A 70 0.20 -2.63 -11.58
CA SER A 70 1.06 -3.55 -10.82
C SER A 70 0.27 -4.38 -9.81
N ARG A 71 -0.76 -3.79 -9.18
CA ARG A 71 -1.65 -4.50 -8.27
C ARG A 71 -2.44 -5.58 -9.01
N GLN A 72 -2.99 -5.26 -10.16
CA GLN A 72 -3.77 -6.19 -10.98
C GLN A 72 -2.90 -7.34 -11.53
N GLU A 73 -1.68 -7.05 -11.98
CA GLU A 73 -0.72 -8.07 -12.41
C GLU A 73 -0.37 -9.05 -11.27
N LYS A 74 -0.17 -8.54 -10.05
CA LYS A 74 0.07 -9.39 -8.87
C LYS A 74 -1.13 -10.29 -8.58
N LEU A 75 -2.35 -9.75 -8.64
CA LEU A 75 -3.58 -10.53 -8.45
C LEU A 75 -3.69 -11.64 -9.49
N HIS A 76 -3.50 -11.34 -10.78
CA HIS A 76 -3.49 -12.34 -11.84
C HIS A 76 -2.41 -13.40 -11.66
N ALA A 77 -1.23 -13.02 -11.17
CA ALA A 77 -0.17 -13.98 -10.88
C ALA A 77 -0.56 -14.95 -9.75
N VAL A 78 -1.26 -14.48 -8.72
CA VAL A 78 -1.80 -15.36 -7.67
C VAL A 78 -2.94 -16.22 -8.20
N GLN A 79 -3.84 -15.66 -9.02
CA GLN A 79 -4.93 -16.43 -9.63
C GLN A 79 -4.40 -17.62 -10.45
N ARG A 80 -3.37 -17.42 -11.28
CA ARG A 80 -2.71 -18.52 -12.01
C ARG A 80 -2.16 -19.60 -11.09
N GLN A 81 -1.69 -19.22 -9.89
CA GLN A 81 -1.20 -20.19 -8.92
C GLN A 81 -2.36 -20.93 -8.23
N VAL A 82 -3.49 -20.28 -7.98
CA VAL A 82 -4.71 -20.91 -7.50
C VAL A 82 -5.21 -21.95 -8.50
N ASP A 83 -5.26 -21.61 -9.79
CA ASP A 83 -5.70 -22.54 -10.84
C ASP A 83 -4.81 -23.80 -10.88
N ARG A 84 -3.50 -23.63 -10.74
CA ARG A 84 -2.55 -24.75 -10.61
C ARG A 84 -2.79 -25.59 -9.36
N GLN A 85 -3.07 -24.97 -8.22
CA GLN A 85 -3.39 -25.72 -6.99
C GLN A 85 -4.72 -26.46 -7.11
N ASN A 86 -5.74 -25.87 -7.73
CA ASN A 86 -7.03 -26.52 -7.98
C ASN A 86 -6.87 -27.74 -8.87
N LYS A 87 -6.12 -27.62 -9.97
CA LYS A 87 -5.78 -28.76 -10.84
C LYS A 87 -5.06 -29.88 -10.05
N TYR A 88 -4.07 -29.51 -9.24
CA TYR A 88 -3.35 -30.47 -8.39
C TYR A 88 -4.28 -31.19 -7.39
N LEU A 89 -5.21 -30.47 -6.76
CA LEU A 89 -6.18 -31.07 -5.82
C LEU A 89 -7.17 -32.00 -6.52
N GLN A 90 -7.53 -31.73 -7.77
CA GLN A 90 -8.36 -32.63 -8.58
C GLN A 90 -7.61 -33.92 -8.92
N GLU A 91 -6.35 -33.82 -9.37
CA GLU A 91 -5.51 -34.96 -9.76
C GLU A 91 -5.04 -35.81 -8.57
N HIS A 92 -4.99 -35.23 -7.36
CA HIS A 92 -4.49 -35.89 -6.15
C HIS A 92 -5.52 -35.90 -5.01
N PRO A 93 -6.41 -36.91 -4.93
CA PRO A 93 -7.46 -37.00 -3.91
C PRO A 93 -6.94 -36.96 -2.47
N LYS A 94 -5.75 -37.53 -2.21
CA LYS A 94 -5.11 -37.55 -0.88
C LYS A 94 -4.46 -36.21 -0.48
N ALA A 95 -4.36 -35.25 -1.41
CA ALA A 95 -3.81 -33.93 -1.11
C ALA A 95 -4.73 -33.16 -0.14
N ARG A 96 -4.10 -32.45 0.81
CA ARG A 96 -4.78 -31.73 1.89
C ARG A 96 -5.09 -30.30 1.46
N VAL A 97 -6.38 -29.95 1.45
CA VAL A 97 -6.88 -28.61 1.04
C VAL A 97 -6.27 -27.49 1.90
N HIS A 98 -6.17 -27.67 3.22
CA HIS A 98 -5.61 -26.64 4.11
C HIS A 98 -4.14 -26.30 3.78
N VAL A 99 -3.37 -27.27 3.28
CA VAL A 99 -1.97 -27.03 2.87
C VAL A 99 -1.94 -26.17 1.60
N ALA A 100 -2.84 -26.44 0.65
CA ALA A 100 -2.98 -25.63 -0.56
C ALA A 100 -3.42 -24.20 -0.22
N VAL A 101 -4.41 -24.03 0.67
CA VAL A 101 -4.84 -22.71 1.16
C VAL A 101 -3.66 -21.97 1.78
N GLY A 102 -2.93 -22.61 2.71
CA GLY A 102 -1.76 -21.99 3.36
C GLY A 102 -0.68 -21.53 2.38
N LYS A 103 -0.42 -22.30 1.31
CA LYS A 103 0.52 -21.91 0.24
C LYS A 103 0.07 -20.64 -0.49
N ILE A 104 -1.21 -20.55 -0.85
CA ILE A 104 -1.74 -19.37 -1.54
C ILE A 104 -1.81 -18.16 -0.60
N THR A 105 -2.24 -18.35 0.66
CA THR A 105 -2.23 -17.28 1.67
C THR A 105 -0.82 -16.71 1.88
N ALA A 106 0.20 -17.58 1.98
CA ALA A 106 1.59 -17.15 2.09
C ALA A 106 2.06 -16.38 0.84
N LEU A 107 1.60 -16.79 -0.35
CA LEU A 107 1.88 -16.08 -1.59
C LEU A 107 1.23 -14.69 -1.63
N CYS A 108 -0.03 -14.56 -1.18
CA CYS A 108 -0.70 -13.27 -1.05
C CYS A 108 0.08 -12.33 -0.13
N ARG A 109 0.52 -12.82 1.04
CA ARG A 109 1.36 -12.05 1.99
C ARG A 109 2.68 -11.62 1.35
N LYS A 110 3.40 -12.53 0.70
CA LYS A 110 4.65 -12.22 -0.01
C LYS A 110 4.47 -11.16 -1.09
N ARG A 111 3.31 -11.12 -1.74
CA ARG A 111 2.95 -10.15 -2.79
C ARG A 111 2.26 -8.88 -2.26
N ARG A 112 2.04 -8.77 -0.93
CA ARG A 112 1.33 -7.67 -0.26
C ARG A 112 -0.12 -7.49 -0.75
N LEU A 113 -0.82 -8.60 -0.95
CA LEU A 113 -2.23 -8.64 -1.33
C LEU A 113 -3.14 -9.03 -0.16
N ASP A 114 -2.56 -9.55 0.93
CA ASP A 114 -3.25 -10.09 2.09
C ASP A 114 -4.12 -9.08 2.86
N ALA A 115 -3.90 -7.78 2.64
CA ALA A 115 -4.74 -6.72 3.20
C ALA A 115 -6.13 -6.61 2.54
N TRP A 116 -6.31 -7.13 1.31
CA TRP A 116 -7.56 -6.98 0.55
C TRP A 116 -7.91 -8.21 -0.32
N VAL A 117 -7.09 -9.27 -0.27
CA VAL A 117 -7.36 -10.56 -0.93
C VAL A 117 -7.42 -11.66 0.12
N GLN A 118 -8.56 -12.34 0.17
CA GLN A 118 -8.78 -13.52 1.00
C GLN A 118 -8.76 -14.78 0.15
N VAL A 119 -8.22 -15.86 0.72
CA VAL A 119 -8.19 -17.18 0.11
C VAL A 119 -9.17 -18.05 0.88
N THR A 120 -10.19 -18.54 0.20
CA THR A 120 -11.15 -19.49 0.76
C THR A 120 -11.06 -20.81 -0.02
N ALA A 121 -11.58 -21.87 0.58
CA ALA A 121 -11.77 -23.13 -0.12
C ALA A 121 -13.18 -23.63 0.17
N GLN A 122 -13.91 -23.97 -0.89
CA GLN A 122 -15.17 -24.70 -0.81
C GLN A 122 -14.93 -26.10 -1.34
N GLU A 123 -15.21 -27.10 -0.51
CA GLU A 123 -14.88 -28.51 -0.77
C GLU A 123 -13.38 -28.71 -1.07
N ARG A 124 -13.00 -28.70 -2.35
CA ARG A 124 -11.63 -28.88 -2.84
C ARG A 124 -11.22 -27.83 -3.88
N VAL A 125 -11.99 -26.75 -4.00
CA VAL A 125 -11.73 -25.66 -4.93
C VAL A 125 -11.37 -24.43 -4.12
N LEU A 126 -10.16 -23.91 -4.36
CA LEU A 126 -9.70 -22.64 -3.81
C LEU A 126 -10.24 -21.49 -4.65
N THR A 127 -10.59 -20.40 -3.96
CA THR A 127 -11.11 -19.17 -4.57
C THR A 127 -10.43 -17.96 -3.93
N LEU A 128 -10.17 -16.94 -4.73
CA LEU A 128 -9.74 -15.63 -4.25
C LEU A 128 -10.96 -14.71 -4.14
N THR A 129 -11.13 -14.09 -2.99
CA THR A 129 -12.15 -13.05 -2.77
C THR A 129 -11.45 -11.72 -2.58
N VAL A 130 -11.89 -10.71 -3.32
CA VAL A 130 -11.38 -9.33 -3.22
C VAL A 130 -12.31 -8.54 -2.31
N ASP A 131 -11.75 -8.01 -1.22
CA ASP A 131 -12.42 -7.00 -0.40
C ASP A 131 -12.31 -5.65 -1.11
N GLN A 132 -13.40 -5.25 -1.74
CA GLN A 132 -13.47 -4.00 -2.51
C GLN A 132 -13.31 -2.76 -1.62
N SER A 133 -13.75 -2.82 -0.35
CA SER A 133 -13.62 -1.70 0.57
C SER A 133 -12.17 -1.52 1.00
N ALA A 134 -11.49 -2.61 1.39
CA ALA A 134 -10.08 -2.58 1.74
C ALA A 134 -9.20 -2.20 0.53
N LEU A 135 -9.57 -2.66 -0.68
CA LEU A 135 -8.88 -2.27 -1.91
C LEU A 135 -9.03 -0.76 -2.20
N ALA A 136 -10.24 -0.22 -2.09
CA ALA A 136 -10.52 1.20 -2.27
C ALA A 136 -9.73 2.05 -1.27
N GLU A 137 -9.63 1.62 -0.01
CA GLU A 137 -8.82 2.31 1.00
C GLU A 137 -7.34 2.35 0.61
N GLN A 138 -6.78 1.23 0.15
CA GLN A 138 -5.40 1.17 -0.32
C GLN A 138 -5.16 2.11 -1.52
N GLN A 139 -6.15 2.24 -2.40
CA GLN A 139 -6.10 3.05 -3.62
C GLN A 139 -6.16 4.55 -3.36
N LYS A 140 -6.73 5.00 -2.24
CA LYS A 140 -6.80 6.45 -1.90
C LYS A 140 -5.45 7.13 -1.97
N LEU A 141 -4.41 6.45 -1.51
CA LEU A 141 -3.04 6.96 -1.48
C LEU A 141 -2.19 6.56 -2.69
N ASP A 142 -2.79 5.96 -3.72
CA ASP A 142 -2.07 5.65 -4.96
C ASP A 142 -1.60 6.95 -5.64
N GLY A 143 -0.30 7.01 -5.94
CA GLY A 143 0.34 8.18 -6.53
C GLY A 143 0.53 9.38 -5.59
N CYS A 144 0.11 9.29 -4.32
CA CYS A 144 0.26 10.37 -3.35
C CYS A 144 1.70 10.44 -2.83
N TYR A 145 2.26 11.64 -2.79
CA TYR A 145 3.55 11.90 -2.16
C TYR A 145 3.50 13.20 -1.36
N VAL A 146 4.29 13.24 -0.29
CA VAL A 146 4.38 14.40 0.61
C VAL A 146 5.85 14.66 0.91
N LEU A 147 6.24 15.92 0.77
CA LEU A 147 7.49 16.49 1.24
C LEU A 147 7.27 17.21 2.57
N LYS A 148 8.26 17.17 3.43
CA LYS A 148 8.35 17.85 4.72
C LYS A 148 9.57 18.76 4.69
N THR A 149 9.39 20.02 5.11
CA THR A 149 10.44 21.05 5.10
C THR A 149 10.32 21.98 6.32
N ASP A 150 11.44 22.54 6.76
CA ASP A 150 11.52 23.59 7.79
C ASP A 150 11.59 25.02 7.20
N LEU A 151 11.53 25.13 5.87
CA LEU A 151 11.43 26.38 5.09
C LEU A 151 9.99 26.82 4.82
#